data_AF-A0A357A130-F1
#
_entry.id   AF-A0A357A130-F1
#
_cell.length_a   1.000
_cell.length_b   1.000
_cell.length_c   1.000
_cell.angle_alpha   90.00
_cell.angle_beta   90.00
_cell.angle_gamma   90.00
#
_symmetry.space_group_name_H-M   'P 1'
#
loop_
_entity.id
_entity.type
_entity.pdbx_description
1 polymer ?
#
loop_
_entity_poly.entity_id
_entity_poly.type
_entity_poly.pdbx_seq_one_letter_code
_entity_poly.pdbx_strand_id
1 'polypeptide(L)' 'MGGPDEFQALVRRYQLALQRFNCADAASFDAANRELSERLYELNQYIIDRKRQLGFPVHSTAFPQVMRVS' A
#
# COMPACT_ATOMS: atom_id res chain seq x y z
N MET A 1 -11.74 6.19 -15.27
CA MET A 1 -11.26 7.18 -14.28
C MET A 1 -11.82 6.80 -12.93
N GLY A 2 -10.96 6.45 -11.97
CA GLY A 2 -11.35 6.06 -10.61
C GLY A 2 -12.06 7.15 -9.83
N GLY A 3 -13.02 6.77 -9.00
CA GLY A 3 -13.68 7.66 -8.05
C GLY A 3 -13.23 7.40 -6.61
N PRO A 4 -13.89 8.03 -5.62
CA PRO A 4 -13.71 7.72 -4.19
C PRO A 4 -13.85 6.22 -3.88
N ASP A 5 -14.62 5.47 -4.67
CA ASP A 5 -14.81 4.02 -4.53
C ASP A 5 -13.54 3.22 -4.78
N GLU A 6 -12.69 3.66 -5.72
CA GLU A 6 -11.41 2.99 -6.00
C GLU A 6 -10.43 3.21 -4.85
N PHE A 7 -10.40 4.42 -4.30
CA PHE A 7 -9.58 4.71 -3.12
C PHE A 7 -10.01 3.86 -1.92
N GLN A 8 -11.32 3.76 -1.65
CA GLN A 8 -11.84 2.92 -0.58
C GLN A 8 -11.50 1.44 -0.79
N ALA A 9 -11.57 0.95 -2.03
CA ALA A 9 -11.18 -0.41 -2.36
C ALA A 9 -9.69 -0.67 -2.10
N LEU A 10 -8.81 0.27 -2.48
CA LEU A 10 -7.37 0.19 -2.23
C LEU A 10 -7.05 0.20 -0.73
N VAL A 11 -7.68 1.11 0.03
CA VAL A 11 -7.54 1.18 1.50
C VAL A 11 -7.99 -0.12 2.14
N ARG A 12 -9.13 -0.69 1.72
CA ARG A 12 -9.63 -1.96 2.27
C ARG A 12 -8.66 -3.12 2.00
N ARG A 13 -8.07 -3.20 0.80
CA ARG A 13 -7.06 -4.21 0.46
C ARG A 13 -5.79 -4.06 1.30
N TYR A 14 -5.34 -2.81 1.49
CA TYR A 14 -4.21 -2.50 2.36
C TYR A 14 -4.48 -2.94 3.81
N GLN A 15 -5.65 -2.61 4.36
CA GLN A 15 -6.04 -2.99 5.72
C GLN A 15 -6.07 -4.51 5.90
N LEU A 16 -6.59 -5.25 4.92
CA LEU A 16 -6.60 -6.72 4.95
C LEU A 16 -5.18 -7.31 4.92
N ALA A 17 -4.30 -6.78 4.06
CA ALA A 17 -2.90 -7.20 3.99
C ALA A 17 -2.15 -6.89 5.30
N LEU A 18 -2.43 -5.73 5.92
CA LEU A 18 -1.85 -5.36 7.22
C LEU A 18 -2.30 -6.32 8.33
N GLN A 19 -3.58 -6.70 8.35
CA GLN A 19 -4.07 -7.69 9.31
C GLN A 19 -3.38 -9.04 9.12
N ARG A 20 -3.22 -9.50 7.87
CA ARG A 20 -2.49 -10.74 7.56
C ARG A 20 -1.04 -10.68 8.00
N PHE A 21 -0.35 -9.58 7.73
CA PHE A 21 1.01 -9.35 8.20
C PHE A 21 1.13 -9.43 9.73
N ASN A 22 0.20 -8.81 10.46
CA ASN A 22 0.20 -8.83 11.93
C ASN A 22 -0.09 -10.23 12.51
N CYS A 23 -0.81 -11.07 11.77
CA CYS A 23 -1.12 -12.45 12.17
C CYS A 23 -0.14 -13.49 11.58
N ALA A 24 0.83 -13.07 10.76
CA ALA A 24 1.73 -13.98 10.07
C ALA A 24 2.71 -14.64 11.05
N ASP A 25 2.85 -15.96 10.92
CA ASP A 25 3.90 -16.73 11.56
C ASP A 25 5.20 -16.67 10.75
N ALA A 26 6.28 -17.27 11.27
CA ALA A 26 7.58 -17.24 10.60
C ALA A 26 7.56 -17.86 9.18
N ALA A 27 6.66 -18.82 8.90
CA ALA A 27 6.57 -19.49 7.61
C ALA A 27 5.80 -18.65 6.57
N SER A 28 4.84 -17.85 7.02
CA SER A 28 3.99 -17.00 6.17
C SER A 28 4.44 -15.53 6.13
N PHE A 29 5.40 -15.14 6.98
CA PHE A 29 5.84 -13.76 7.14
C PHE A 29 6.30 -13.12 5.83
N ASP A 30 7.17 -13.76 5.07
CA ASP A 30 7.72 -13.19 3.84
C ASP A 30 6.62 -12.95 2.79
N ALA A 31 5.67 -13.88 2.69
CA ALA A 31 4.52 -13.75 1.80
C ALA A 31 3.60 -12.59 2.24
N ALA A 32 3.31 -12.48 3.54
CA ALA A 32 2.49 -11.41 4.08
C ALA A 32 3.18 -10.04 3.98
N ASN A 33 4.50 -9.98 4.17
CA ASN A 33 5.30 -8.76 4.02
C ASN A 33 5.33 -8.28 2.56
N ARG A 34 5.48 -9.22 1.63
CA ARG A 34 5.40 -8.93 0.20
C ARG A 34 4.01 -8.42 -0.18
N GLU A 35 2.94 -9.10 0.25
CA GLU A 35 1.57 -8.67 -0.01
C GLU A 35 1.33 -7.25 0.52
N LEU A 36 1.73 -6.96 1.76
CA LEU A 36 1.57 -5.65 2.36
C LEU A 36 2.34 -4.56 1.59
N SER A 37 3.58 -4.85 1.18
CA SER A 37 4.41 -3.92 0.41
C SER A 37 3.80 -3.61 -0.96
N GLU A 38 3.26 -4.62 -1.65
CA GLU A 38 2.54 -4.45 -2.92
C GLU A 38 1.29 -3.57 -2.75
N ARG A 39 0.48 -3.79 -1.70
CA ARG A 39 -0.73 -2.97 -1.44
C ARG A 39 -0.39 -1.54 -1.03
N LEU A 40 0.67 -1.33 -0.27
CA LEU A 40 1.19 0.01 0.03
C LEU A 40 1.65 0.74 -1.24
N TYR A 41 2.34 0.04 -2.14
CA TYR A 41 2.78 0.60 -3.40
C TYR A 41 1.59 1.01 -4.28
N GLU A 42 0.59 0.14 -4.44
CA GLU A 42 -0.64 0.44 -5.20
C GLU A 42 -1.36 1.69 -4.66
N LEU A 43 -1.53 1.77 -3.33
CA LEU A 43 -2.17 2.92 -2.68
C LEU A 43 -1.36 4.20 -2.90
N ASN A 44 -0.04 4.13 -2.79
CA ASN A 44 0.83 5.28 -3.00
C ASN A 44 0.82 5.75 -4.47
N GLN A 45 0.84 4.83 -5.43
CA GLN A 45 0.70 5.16 -6.86
C GLN A 45 -0.63 5.87 -7.14
N TYR A 46 -1.74 5.38 -6.58
CA TYR A 46 -3.02 6.05 -6.72
C TYR A 46 -2.97 7.49 -6.20
N ILE A 47 -2.42 7.71 -5.00
CA ILE A 47 -2.28 9.06 -4.42
C ILE A 47 -1.40 9.96 -5.29
N ILE A 48 -0.29 9.44 -5.80
CA ILE A 48 0.63 10.14 -6.72
C ILE A 48 -0.11 10.57 -7.98
N ASP A 49 -0.83 9.67 -8.62
CA ASP A 49 -1.55 9.96 -9.86
C ASP A 49 -2.65 10.99 -9.64
N ARG A 50 -3.33 10.96 -8.48
CA ARG A 50 -4.29 12.02 -8.10
C ARG A 50 -3.62 13.36 -7.87
N LYS A 51 -2.49 13.39 -7.18
CA LYS A 51 -1.72 14.63 -6.98
C LYS A 51 -1.30 15.24 -8.32
N ARG A 52 -0.81 14.41 -9.26
CA ARG A 52 -0.47 14.85 -10.63
C ARG A 52 -1.67 15.42 -11.37
N GLN A 53 -2.82 14.75 -11.33
CA GLN A 53 -4.06 15.23 -11.97
C GLN A 53 -4.51 16.58 -11.43
N LEU A 54 -4.27 16.84 -10.14
CA LEU A 54 -4.61 18.10 -9.47
C LEU A 54 -3.52 19.18 -9.60
N GLY A 55 -2.40 18.90 -10.29
CA GLY A 55 -1.30 19.84 -10.48
C GLY A 55 -0.37 20.02 -9.28
N PHE A 56 -0.47 19.15 -8.26
CA PHE A 56 0.47 19.17 -7.14
C PHE A 56 1.83 18.58 -7.55
N PRO A 57 2.94 19.14 -7.06
CA PRO A 57 4.26 18.56 -7.27
C PRO A 57 4.34 17.18 -6.61
N VAL A 58 4.83 16.18 -7.35
CA VAL A 58 5.10 14.84 -6.85
C VAL A 58 6.59 14.56 -6.92
N HIS A 59 7.18 14.28 -5.76
CA HIS A 59 8.55 13.77 -5.67
C HIS A 59 8.53 12.25 -5.75
N SER A 60 9.51 11.66 -6.44
CA SER A 60 9.65 10.20 -6.52
C SER A 60 9.88 9.65 -5.12
N THR A 61 8.92 8.87 -4.61
CA THR A 61 9.07 8.15 -3.33
C THR A 61 9.68 6.79 -3.62
N ALA A 62 10.75 6.44 -2.91
CA ALA A 62 11.32 5.09 -2.94
C ALA A 62 10.25 4.03 -2.62
N PHE A 63 10.44 2.81 -3.14
CA PHE A 63 9.55 1.69 -2.89
C PHE A 63 9.42 1.47 -1.37
N PRO A 64 8.21 1.52 -0.78
CA PRO A 64 8.05 1.40 0.66
C PRO A 64 8.51 0.00 1.12
N GLN A 65 9.50 -0.05 2.00
CA GLN A 65 9.91 -1.26 2.70
C GLN A 65 9.31 -1.25 4.10
N VAL A 66 8.50 -2.26 4.42
CA VAL A 66 7.95 -2.43 5.76
C VAL A 66 8.94 -3.26 6.58
N MET A 67 9.57 -2.65 7.58
CA MET A 67 10.35 -3.37 8.58
C MET A 67 9.51 -3.62 9.83
N ARG A 68 9.59 -4.83 10.38
CA ARG A 68 8.99 -5.16 11.67
C ARG A 68 9.91 -4.63 12.77
N VAL A 69 9.37 -3.82 13.68
CA VAL A 69 10.08 -3.36 14.87
C VAL A 69 9.79 -4.36 15.99
N SER A 70 10.84 -4.94 16.57
CA SER A 70 10.77 -5.90 17.69
C SER A 70 10.40 -5.24 19.00
#